data_AF-A0A2D7C6T5-F1
#
_entry.id   AF-A0A2D7C6T5-F1
#
_cell.length_a   1.000
_cell.length_b   1.000
_cell.length_c   1.000
_cell.angle_alpha   90.00
_cell.angle_beta   90.00
_cell.angle_gamma   90.00
#
_symmetry.space_group_name_H-M   'P 1'
#
loop_
_entity.id
_entity.type
_entity.pdbx_description
1 polymer ?
#
loop_
_entity_poly.entity_id
_entity_poly.type
_entity_poly.pdbx_seq_one_letter_code
_entity_poly.pdbx_strand_id
1 'polypeptide(L)'
;MNNPKRYNSTIITLHWVMALAFFLMLGSGITLEYIELEKSFKFELYQWHKSGGILLLIAIIARIFVKIVSTNPKLPASFTKIEVTAAKLGHYALYLAMIAMVGSGWLMVSSSSYGLPTIVFGWFEWPHIPNLTGNKDLNQLSKIVHFYGFITFIILILGHIGAVVAHYKKENINLVKRMWWSKFTFVLAAALTIATPAFSNPLEIDSVNSKAEFSGTHAGNVFTGQFNEWNGTIDLENKIVKASFKTKSASTENPMYDGTLPTPDWFNAQEFPLATFESTNVEELSNNTYQVTGNLTIKDTTKPLSFNMNISEKSSNSLKGSLKFTMNRLDYKIGTSSDPTGEWVSIDIPVEVTFIAQ
;
A
#
# COMPACT_ATOMS: atom_id res chain seq x y z
N MET A 1 -12.04 10.92 43.83
CA MET A 1 -11.64 10.21 42.60
C MET A 1 -10.17 10.48 42.31
N ASN A 2 -9.35 9.44 42.19
CA ASN A 2 -7.90 9.58 41.98
C ASN A 2 -7.59 10.18 40.59
N ASN A 3 -6.83 11.27 40.54
CA ASN A 3 -6.36 11.85 39.29
C ASN A 3 -5.29 10.94 38.67
N PRO A 4 -5.48 10.38 37.45
CA PRO A 4 -4.49 9.51 36.85
C PRO A 4 -3.20 10.28 36.57
N LYS A 5 -2.06 9.61 36.69
CA LYS A 5 -0.73 10.22 36.43
C LYS A 5 -0.39 10.33 34.94
N ARG A 6 -1.13 9.62 34.06
CA ARG A 6 -0.89 9.49 32.62
C ARG A 6 -2.20 9.34 31.84
N TYR A 7 -2.15 9.49 30.53
CA TYR A 7 -3.28 9.21 29.65
C TYR A 7 -3.56 7.71 29.53
N ASN A 8 -4.78 7.37 29.09
CA ASN A 8 -5.16 6.01 28.74
C ASN A 8 -4.24 5.47 27.63
N SER A 9 -3.83 4.20 27.73
CA SER A 9 -3.01 3.50 26.72
C SER A 9 -3.55 3.66 25.29
N THR A 10 -4.87 3.62 25.07
CA THR A 10 -5.46 3.83 23.74
C THR A 10 -5.18 5.23 23.20
N ILE A 11 -5.26 6.27 24.04
CA ILE A 11 -4.93 7.65 23.64
C ILE A 11 -3.44 7.78 23.32
N ILE A 12 -2.59 7.11 24.10
CA ILE A 12 -1.14 7.10 23.91
C ILE A 12 -0.80 6.42 22.58
N THR A 13 -1.34 5.23 22.31
CA THR A 13 -1.14 4.51 21.05
C THR A 13 -1.60 5.34 19.86
N LEU A 14 -2.82 5.87 19.90
CA LEU A 14 -3.33 6.73 18.82
C LEU A 14 -2.43 7.94 18.60
N HIS A 15 -1.94 8.59 19.67
CA HIS A 15 -1.02 9.72 19.54
C HIS A 15 0.26 9.36 18.79
N TRP A 16 0.96 8.31 19.19
CA TRP A 16 2.25 7.95 18.60
C TRP A 16 2.13 7.35 17.21
N VAL A 17 1.10 6.53 16.96
CA VAL A 17 0.82 6.02 15.60
C VAL A 17 0.52 7.17 14.65
N MET A 18 -0.31 8.13 15.07
CA MET A 18 -0.60 9.31 14.26
C MET A 18 0.63 10.19 14.05
N ALA A 19 1.50 10.33 15.05
CA ALA A 19 2.75 11.08 14.92
C ALA A 19 3.68 10.43 13.88
N LEU A 20 3.84 9.10 13.92
CA LEU A 20 4.61 8.36 12.93
C LEU A 20 4.00 8.50 11.53
N ALA A 21 2.70 8.27 11.41
CA ALA A 21 1.97 8.40 10.15
C ALA A 21 2.08 9.83 9.58
N PHE A 22 2.07 10.86 10.44
CA PHE A 22 2.30 12.23 10.01
C PHE A 22 3.68 12.41 9.37
N PHE A 23 4.76 11.87 9.92
CA PHE A 23 6.09 11.99 9.31
C PHE A 23 6.20 11.25 7.97
N LEU A 24 5.51 10.11 7.82
CA LEU A 24 5.41 9.41 6.53
C LEU A 24 4.60 10.22 5.51
N MET A 25 3.51 10.85 5.95
CA MET A 25 2.69 11.75 5.13
C MET A 25 3.45 13.01 4.72
N LEU A 26 4.28 13.55 5.63
CA LEU A 26 5.17 14.67 5.37
C LEU A 26 6.18 14.31 4.26
N GLY A 27 6.86 13.17 4.42
CA GLY A 27 7.82 12.68 3.43
C GLY A 27 7.16 12.46 2.06
N SER A 28 6.06 11.72 2.01
CA SER A 28 5.35 11.48 0.75
C SER A 28 4.83 12.76 0.09
N GLY A 29 4.31 13.73 0.85
CA GLY A 29 3.87 15.01 0.32
C GLY A 29 5.00 15.82 -0.31
N ILE A 30 6.16 15.92 0.37
CA ILE A 30 7.36 16.58 -0.16
C ILE A 30 7.85 15.87 -1.43
N THR A 31 7.90 14.54 -1.41
CA THR A 31 8.31 13.73 -2.56
C THR A 31 7.38 13.93 -3.76
N LEU A 32 6.06 13.99 -3.56
CA LEU A 32 5.10 14.21 -4.64
C LEU A 32 5.19 15.61 -5.27
N GLU A 33 5.54 16.62 -4.48
CA GLU A 33 5.61 18.02 -4.92
C GLU A 33 6.95 18.37 -5.57
N TYR A 34 8.07 17.95 -4.97
CA TYR A 34 9.40 18.47 -5.30
C TYR A 34 10.33 17.47 -5.97
N ILE A 35 10.00 16.19 -5.97
CA ILE A 35 10.84 15.16 -6.59
C ILE A 35 10.19 14.75 -7.92
N GLU A 36 11.00 14.78 -8.98
CA GLU A 36 10.60 14.20 -10.25
C GLU A 36 10.62 12.68 -10.12
N LEU A 37 9.46 12.07 -10.30
CA LEU A 37 9.24 10.63 -10.18
C LEU A 37 8.70 10.11 -11.50
N GLU A 38 8.99 8.85 -11.77
CA GLU A 38 8.29 8.12 -12.81
C GLU A 38 6.77 8.20 -12.60
N LYS A 39 6.00 8.37 -13.68
CA LYS A 39 4.55 8.64 -13.59
C LYS A 39 3.77 7.54 -12.87
N SER A 40 4.17 6.28 -13.07
CA SER A 40 3.57 5.09 -12.44
C SER A 40 3.72 5.14 -10.91
N PHE A 41 4.95 5.32 -10.44
CA PHE A 41 5.30 5.45 -9.02
C PHE A 41 4.68 6.70 -8.40
N LYS A 42 4.68 7.83 -9.12
CA LYS A 42 4.02 9.06 -8.67
C LYS A 42 2.52 8.85 -8.43
N PHE A 43 1.85 8.14 -9.33
CA PHE A 43 0.43 7.80 -9.17
C PHE A 43 0.20 6.92 -7.95
N GLU A 44 1.03 5.90 -7.74
CA GLU A 44 0.91 5.00 -6.57
C GLU A 44 1.16 5.73 -5.27
N LEU A 45 2.19 6.57 -5.23
CA LEU A 45 2.48 7.41 -4.08
C LEU A 45 1.33 8.38 -3.78
N TYR A 46 0.65 8.92 -4.81
CA TYR A 46 -0.59 9.68 -4.61
C TYR A 46 -1.70 8.82 -3.97
N GLN A 47 -1.89 7.57 -4.39
CA GLN A 47 -2.90 6.68 -3.79
C GLN A 47 -2.56 6.35 -2.33
N TRP A 48 -1.30 6.04 -2.03
CA TRP A 48 -0.83 5.81 -0.66
C TRP A 48 -0.97 7.06 0.22
N HIS A 49 -0.61 8.24 -0.30
CA HIS A 49 -0.76 9.51 0.41
C HIS A 49 -2.23 9.80 0.74
N LYS A 50 -3.13 9.69 -0.25
CA LYS A 50 -4.58 9.86 -0.02
C LYS A 50 -5.12 8.89 1.03
N SER A 51 -4.71 7.62 0.95
CA SER A 51 -5.11 6.56 1.89
C SER A 51 -4.64 6.85 3.32
N GLY A 52 -3.38 7.27 3.48
CA GLY A 52 -2.81 7.68 4.76
C GLY A 52 -3.53 8.89 5.35
N GLY A 53 -3.94 9.84 4.52
CA GLY A 53 -4.78 10.98 4.93
C GLY A 53 -6.12 10.54 5.51
N ILE A 54 -6.83 9.63 4.84
CA ILE A 54 -8.12 9.09 5.32
C ILE A 54 -7.93 8.32 6.63
N LEU A 55 -6.88 7.50 6.73
CA LEU A 55 -6.57 6.78 7.97
C LEU A 55 -6.29 7.74 9.14
N LEU A 56 -5.56 8.83 8.90
CA LEU A 56 -5.32 9.86 9.91
C LEU A 56 -6.62 10.59 10.33
N LEU A 57 -7.56 10.80 9.41
CA LEU A 57 -8.88 11.36 9.72
C LEU A 57 -9.70 10.42 10.64
N ILE A 58 -9.72 9.13 10.34
CA ILE A 58 -10.39 8.14 11.20
C ILE A 58 -9.69 8.09 12.57
N ALA A 59 -8.36 8.06 12.59
CA ALA A 59 -7.57 8.00 13.81
C ALA A 59 -7.81 9.23 14.70
N ILE A 60 -7.98 10.44 14.14
CA ILE A 60 -8.27 11.62 14.95
C ILE A 60 -9.66 11.62 15.53
N ILE A 61 -10.67 11.17 14.76
CA ILE A 61 -12.04 11.03 15.27
C ILE A 61 -12.03 10.05 16.44
N ALA A 62 -11.39 8.88 16.26
CA ALA A 62 -11.23 7.90 17.33
C ALA A 62 -10.49 8.49 18.54
N ARG A 63 -9.40 9.23 18.32
CA ARG A 63 -8.62 9.84 19.40
C ARG A 63 -9.42 10.88 20.18
N ILE A 64 -10.21 11.71 19.51
CA ILE A 64 -11.09 12.69 20.15
C ILE A 64 -12.18 11.97 20.94
N PHE A 65 -12.84 10.98 20.35
CA PHE A 65 -13.87 10.18 21.02
C PHE A 65 -13.32 9.54 22.30
N VAL A 66 -12.21 8.80 22.21
CA VAL A 66 -11.58 8.14 23.37
C VAL A 66 -11.17 9.17 24.42
N LYS A 67 -10.67 10.35 24.01
CA LYS A 67 -10.33 11.43 24.93
C LYS A 67 -11.55 11.97 25.68
N ILE A 68 -12.71 12.11 25.04
CA ILE A 68 -13.94 12.61 25.67
C ILE A 68 -14.47 11.60 26.69
N VAL A 69 -14.45 10.31 26.36
CA VAL A 69 -15.01 9.26 27.24
C VAL A 69 -14.04 8.79 28.34
N SER A 70 -12.75 9.06 28.20
CA SER A 70 -11.73 8.65 29.18
C SER A 70 -11.49 9.70 30.28
N THR A 71 -11.16 9.24 31.48
CA THR A 71 -10.63 10.12 32.53
C THR A 71 -9.18 10.49 32.22
N ASN A 72 -8.93 11.79 31.97
CA ASN A 72 -7.61 12.28 31.56
C ASN A 72 -6.84 12.92 32.74
N PRO A 73 -5.50 12.82 32.76
CA PRO A 73 -4.68 13.41 33.80
C PRO A 73 -4.82 14.94 33.79
N LYS A 74 -5.11 15.55 34.95
CA LYS A 74 -5.07 17.02 35.09
C LYS A 74 -3.67 17.56 34.79
N LEU A 75 -3.61 18.82 34.31
CA LEU A 75 -2.33 19.52 34.16
C LEU A 75 -1.68 19.75 35.54
N PRO A 76 -0.33 19.84 35.61
CA PRO A 76 0.37 20.16 36.86
C PRO A 76 -0.18 21.43 37.51
N ALA A 77 -0.37 21.39 38.83
CA ALA A 77 -0.90 22.53 39.59
C ALA A 77 0.04 23.75 39.60
N SER A 78 1.32 23.54 39.26
CA SER A 78 2.34 24.59 39.13
C SER A 78 2.15 25.46 37.88
N PHE A 79 1.34 25.03 36.90
CA PHE A 79 1.13 25.78 35.67
C PHE A 79 0.25 27.01 35.92
N THR A 80 0.66 28.14 35.36
CA THR A 80 -0.11 29.37 35.32
C THR A 80 -1.35 29.22 34.42
N LYS A 81 -2.33 30.11 34.61
CA LYS A 81 -3.54 30.14 33.77
C LYS A 81 -3.21 30.36 32.28
N ILE A 82 -2.15 31.12 32.00
CA ILE A 82 -1.70 31.40 30.63
C ILE A 82 -1.16 30.11 29.99
N GLU A 83 -0.29 29.38 30.66
CA GLU A 83 0.27 28.11 30.15
C GLU A 83 -0.82 27.06 29.93
N VAL A 84 -1.77 26.95 30.86
CA VAL A 84 -2.93 26.05 30.71
C VAL A 84 -3.77 26.43 29.49
N THR A 85 -4.02 27.72 29.29
CA THR A 85 -4.84 28.20 28.16
C THR A 85 -4.11 28.02 26.84
N ALA A 86 -2.82 28.39 26.77
CA ALA A 86 -1.97 28.19 25.61
C ALA A 86 -1.87 26.71 25.21
N ALA A 87 -1.67 25.82 26.19
CA ALA A 87 -1.66 24.38 25.92
C ALA A 87 -3.00 23.89 25.35
N LYS A 88 -4.14 24.35 25.86
CA LYS A 88 -5.46 23.98 25.32
C LYS A 88 -5.64 24.48 23.89
N LEU A 89 -5.36 25.76 23.65
CA LEU A 89 -5.47 26.38 22.32
C LEU A 89 -4.54 25.70 21.31
N GLY A 90 -3.30 25.39 21.68
CA GLY A 90 -2.37 24.66 20.82
C GLY A 90 -2.88 23.27 20.43
N HIS A 91 -3.48 22.52 21.36
CA HIS A 91 -4.10 21.22 21.03
C HIS A 91 -5.31 21.38 20.11
N TYR A 92 -6.17 22.38 20.33
CA TYR A 92 -7.30 22.65 19.43
C TYR A 92 -6.84 23.07 18.04
N ALA A 93 -5.81 23.91 17.95
CA ALA A 93 -5.19 24.30 16.68
C ALA A 93 -4.67 23.08 15.92
N LEU A 94 -3.97 22.16 16.59
CA LEU A 94 -3.52 20.90 15.98
C LEU A 94 -4.69 20.04 15.48
N TYR A 95 -5.78 19.91 16.26
CA TYR A 95 -6.94 19.15 15.82
C TYR A 95 -7.62 19.77 14.59
N LEU A 96 -7.85 21.08 14.63
CA LEU A 96 -8.49 21.80 13.54
C LEU A 96 -7.63 21.76 12.28
N ALA A 97 -6.33 22.02 12.41
CA ALA A 97 -5.40 21.99 11.29
C ALA A 97 -5.35 20.61 10.63
N MET A 98 -5.35 19.52 11.40
CA MET A 98 -5.30 18.18 10.82
C MET A 98 -6.60 17.79 10.11
N ILE A 99 -7.76 18.16 10.67
CA ILE A 99 -9.06 17.96 10.00
C ILE A 99 -9.12 18.79 8.71
N ALA A 100 -8.69 20.06 8.76
CA ALA A 100 -8.64 20.94 7.60
C ALA A 100 -7.67 20.43 6.53
N MET A 101 -6.54 19.83 6.93
CA MET A 101 -5.56 19.25 6.00
C MET A 101 -6.09 18.03 5.25
N VAL A 102 -6.72 17.09 5.95
CA VAL A 102 -7.31 15.93 5.27
C VAL A 102 -8.54 16.36 4.46
N GLY A 103 -9.36 17.27 5.00
CA GLY A 103 -10.52 17.82 4.30
C GLY A 103 -10.15 18.56 3.03
N SER A 104 -9.06 19.35 3.02
CA SER A 104 -8.57 20.02 1.82
C SER A 104 -8.05 19.02 0.80
N GLY A 105 -7.36 17.96 1.22
CA GLY A 105 -6.97 16.86 0.34
C GLY A 105 -8.19 16.19 -0.30
N TRP A 106 -9.20 15.82 0.49
CA TRP A 106 -10.41 15.19 -0.03
C TRP A 106 -11.21 16.11 -0.97
N LEU A 107 -11.28 17.41 -0.66
CA LEU A 107 -11.87 18.42 -1.54
C LEU A 107 -11.09 18.55 -2.85
N MET A 108 -9.76 18.47 -2.79
CA MET A 108 -8.89 18.51 -3.96
C MET A 108 -9.14 17.35 -4.91
N VAL A 109 -9.23 16.12 -4.40
CA VAL A 109 -9.47 14.96 -5.27
C VAL A 109 -10.89 14.99 -5.85
N SER A 110 -11.86 15.43 -5.05
CA SER A 110 -13.28 15.48 -5.44
C SER A 110 -13.60 16.56 -6.46
N SER A 111 -12.83 17.66 -6.46
CA SER A 111 -12.96 18.74 -7.44
C SER A 111 -12.07 18.58 -8.68
N SER A 112 -11.25 17.52 -8.73
CA SER A 112 -10.35 17.29 -9.85
C SER A 112 -11.09 17.10 -11.18
N SER A 113 -10.50 17.58 -12.27
CA SER A 113 -11.07 17.43 -13.63
C SER A 113 -11.06 16.00 -14.14
N TYR A 114 -10.20 15.16 -13.59
CA TYR A 114 -10.01 13.78 -14.02
C TYR A 114 -10.92 12.79 -13.29
N GLY A 115 -11.54 13.19 -12.18
CA GLY A 115 -12.48 12.34 -11.43
C GLY A 115 -11.88 11.01 -10.98
N LEU A 116 -10.57 10.94 -10.78
CA LEU A 116 -9.89 9.68 -10.48
C LEU A 116 -10.30 9.17 -9.09
N PRO A 117 -10.71 7.90 -8.99
CA PRO A 117 -11.17 7.34 -7.73
C PRO A 117 -10.03 7.34 -6.70
N THR A 118 -10.42 7.46 -5.44
CA THR A 118 -9.51 7.29 -4.31
C THR A 118 -9.66 5.89 -3.78
N ILE A 119 -8.71 5.01 -4.12
CA ILE A 119 -8.74 3.63 -3.66
C ILE A 119 -7.89 3.53 -2.39
N VAL A 120 -8.55 3.29 -1.26
CA VAL A 120 -7.90 3.23 0.06
C VAL A 120 -7.09 1.95 0.17
N PHE A 121 -5.76 2.06 0.12
CA PHE A 121 -4.81 0.94 0.18
C PHE A 121 -5.09 -0.21 -0.80
N GLY A 122 -5.79 0.06 -1.91
CA GLY A 122 -6.21 -0.98 -2.87
C GLY A 122 -7.45 -1.78 -2.45
N TRP A 123 -8.09 -1.47 -1.32
CA TRP A 123 -9.17 -2.30 -0.76
C TRP A 123 -10.57 -1.87 -1.18
N PHE A 124 -10.86 -0.56 -1.15
CA PHE A 124 -12.17 -0.03 -1.50
C PHE A 124 -12.08 1.41 -1.98
N GLU A 125 -13.06 1.85 -2.76
CA GLU A 125 -13.18 3.24 -3.20
C GLU A 125 -13.75 4.13 -2.10
N TRP A 126 -13.01 5.17 -1.74
CA TRP A 126 -13.50 6.24 -0.87
C TRP A 126 -14.36 7.22 -1.67
N PRO A 127 -15.57 7.54 -1.19
CA PRO A 127 -16.50 8.36 -1.95
C PRO A 127 -15.94 9.76 -2.20
N HIS A 128 -16.19 10.30 -3.38
CA HIS A 128 -16.01 11.71 -3.68
C HIS A 128 -17.10 12.55 -3.03
N ILE A 129 -16.79 13.82 -2.77
CA ILE A 129 -17.83 14.80 -2.41
C ILE A 129 -18.72 15.03 -3.65
N PRO A 130 -20.04 14.79 -3.56
CA PRO A 130 -20.94 14.86 -4.71
C PRO A 130 -20.92 16.22 -5.40
N ASN A 131 -21.11 16.24 -6.72
CA ASN A 131 -21.29 17.44 -7.54
C ASN A 131 -20.11 18.43 -7.59
N LEU A 132 -18.89 18.00 -7.27
CA LEU A 132 -17.71 18.89 -7.31
C LEU A 132 -16.76 18.61 -8.48
N THR A 133 -16.89 17.46 -9.17
CA THR A 133 -15.98 17.03 -10.24
C THR A 133 -15.85 18.09 -11.34
N GLY A 134 -14.61 18.39 -11.74
CA GLY A 134 -14.34 19.41 -12.77
C GLY A 134 -14.39 20.87 -12.30
N ASN A 135 -14.70 21.14 -11.02
CA ASN A 135 -14.66 22.50 -10.47
C ASN A 135 -13.20 22.97 -10.26
N LYS A 136 -12.67 23.67 -11.28
CA LYS A 136 -11.28 24.14 -11.31
C LYS A 136 -10.94 25.11 -10.18
N ASP A 137 -11.86 26.01 -9.83
CA ASP A 137 -11.62 27.02 -8.78
C ASP A 137 -11.50 26.36 -7.41
N LEU A 138 -12.39 25.42 -7.10
CA LEU A 138 -12.30 24.63 -5.86
C LEU A 138 -11.07 23.73 -5.85
N ASN A 139 -10.67 23.17 -7.00
CA ASN A 139 -9.45 22.36 -7.09
C ASN A 139 -8.19 23.20 -6.82
N GLN A 140 -8.13 24.41 -7.34
CA GLN A 140 -7.02 25.31 -7.10
C GLN A 140 -7.00 25.81 -5.65
N LEU A 141 -8.15 26.22 -5.12
CA LEU A 141 -8.27 26.65 -3.73
C LEU A 141 -7.85 25.54 -2.76
N SER A 142 -8.31 24.31 -2.99
CA SER A 142 -7.96 23.17 -2.13
C SER A 142 -6.46 22.84 -2.17
N LYS A 143 -5.78 22.96 -3.32
CA LYS A 143 -4.31 22.87 -3.41
C LYS A 143 -3.60 23.91 -2.56
N ILE A 144 -4.05 25.16 -2.65
CA ILE A 144 -3.50 26.27 -1.86
C ILE A 144 -3.69 26.01 -0.36
N VAL A 145 -4.91 25.68 0.06
CA VAL A 145 -5.24 25.38 1.46
C VAL A 145 -4.43 24.18 1.97
N HIS A 146 -4.26 23.14 1.16
CA HIS A 146 -3.46 21.97 1.53
C HIS A 146 -1.98 22.33 1.73
N PHE A 147 -1.39 23.11 0.82
CA PHE A 147 0.00 23.54 0.93
C PHE A 147 0.25 24.45 2.15
N TYR A 148 -0.56 25.49 2.34
CA TYR A 148 -0.40 26.37 3.51
C TYR A 148 -0.79 25.68 4.82
N GLY A 149 -1.74 24.75 4.78
CA GLY A 149 -2.07 23.92 5.92
C GLY A 149 -0.90 23.01 6.31
N PHE A 150 -0.14 22.47 5.34
CA PHE A 150 1.08 21.71 5.59
C PHE A 150 2.12 22.55 6.35
N ILE A 151 2.41 23.78 5.89
CA ILE A 151 3.33 24.70 6.57
C ILE A 151 2.84 25.03 7.99
N THR A 152 1.57 25.37 8.11
CA THR A 152 0.93 25.67 9.40
C THR A 152 1.06 24.50 10.37
N PHE A 153 0.82 23.28 9.88
CA PHE A 153 0.86 22.09 10.72
C PHE A 153 2.28 21.76 11.19
N ILE A 154 3.31 21.95 10.34
CA ILE A 154 4.72 21.85 10.75
C ILE A 154 5.03 22.82 11.89
N ILE A 155 4.64 24.10 11.75
CA ILE A 155 4.87 25.13 12.78
C ILE A 155 4.19 24.72 14.10
N LEU A 156 2.95 24.23 14.03
CA LEU A 156 2.22 23.78 15.22
C LEU A 156 2.87 22.55 15.88
N ILE A 157 3.39 21.59 15.10
CA ILE A 157 4.10 20.42 15.62
C ILE A 157 5.43 20.84 16.27
N LEU A 158 6.20 21.71 15.62
CA LEU A 158 7.43 22.26 16.19
C LEU A 158 7.17 23.01 17.49
N GLY A 159 6.13 23.84 17.54
CA GLY A 159 5.69 24.52 18.76
C GLY A 159 5.23 23.55 19.85
N HIS A 160 4.51 22.48 19.49
CA HIS A 160 4.07 21.44 20.40
C HIS A 160 5.24 20.69 21.06
N ILE A 161 6.21 20.24 20.25
CA ILE A 161 7.42 19.57 20.74
C ILE A 161 8.28 20.55 21.54
N GLY A 162 8.44 21.78 21.02
CA GLY A 162 9.20 22.86 21.67
C GLY A 162 8.66 23.19 23.06
N ALA A 163 7.33 23.25 23.24
CA ALA A 163 6.71 23.47 24.54
C ALA A 163 7.02 22.33 25.53
N VAL A 164 6.97 21.07 25.08
CA VAL A 164 7.33 19.91 25.91
C VAL A 164 8.80 19.99 26.36
N VAL A 165 9.71 20.33 25.44
CA VAL A 165 11.14 20.51 25.74
C VAL A 165 11.37 21.68 26.68
N ALA A 166 10.67 22.80 26.48
CA ALA A 166 10.79 24.00 27.31
C ALA A 166 10.36 23.73 28.76
N HIS A 167 9.21 23.09 28.98
CA HIS A 167 8.76 22.73 30.34
C HIS A 167 9.71 21.72 31.02
N TYR A 168 10.32 20.82 30.26
CA TYR A 168 11.35 19.93 30.82
C TYR A 168 12.60 20.70 31.23
N LYS A 169 13.12 21.60 30.38
CA LYS A 169 14.36 22.33 30.66
C LYS A 169 14.21 23.42 31.72
N LYS A 170 13.10 24.16 31.70
CA LYS A 170 12.89 25.34 32.57
C LYS A 170 12.33 24.97 33.94
N GLU A 171 11.41 24.00 33.98
CA GLU A 171 10.64 23.67 35.19
C GLU A 171 10.90 22.25 35.69
N ASN A 172 11.75 21.47 35.01
CA ASN A 172 11.99 20.06 35.29
C ASN A 172 10.72 19.19 35.26
N ILE A 173 9.70 19.60 34.49
CA ILE A 173 8.43 18.90 34.36
C ILE A 173 8.46 18.02 33.10
N ASN A 174 8.60 16.72 33.30
CA ASN A 174 8.59 15.75 32.20
C ASN A 174 7.15 15.41 31.78
N LEU A 175 6.62 16.16 30.81
CA LEU A 175 5.29 15.93 30.24
C LEU A 175 5.20 14.65 29.39
N VAL A 176 6.32 14.19 28.80
CA VAL A 176 6.36 12.97 27.96
C VAL A 176 5.95 11.73 28.76
N LYS A 177 6.31 11.65 30.04
CA LYS A 177 5.89 10.55 30.93
C LYS A 177 4.37 10.34 30.99
N ARG A 178 3.58 11.40 30.73
CA ARG A 178 2.11 11.33 30.70
C ARG A 178 1.59 10.70 29.41
N MET A 179 2.38 10.77 28.33
CA MET A 179 2.13 10.21 27.00
C MET A 179 2.99 8.97 26.72
N TRP A 180 3.48 8.28 27.74
CA TRP A 180 4.29 7.07 27.56
C TRP A 180 3.67 5.88 28.29
N TRP A 181 3.87 4.68 27.74
CA TRP A 181 3.44 3.44 28.40
C TRP A 181 4.23 3.23 29.71
N SER A 182 3.60 2.57 30.68
CA SER A 182 4.30 2.17 31.92
C SER A 182 5.18 0.98 31.60
N LYS A 183 6.16 0.69 32.46
CA LYS A 183 6.99 -0.52 32.44
C LYS A 183 6.21 -1.87 32.49
N PHE A 184 4.88 -1.83 32.41
CA PHE A 184 3.96 -2.96 32.55
C PHE A 184 2.76 -2.94 31.59
N THR A 185 2.88 -2.27 30.44
CA THR A 185 1.93 -2.43 29.34
C THR A 185 2.67 -2.47 28.01
N PHE A 186 3.58 -3.44 27.88
CA PHE A 186 3.66 -4.22 26.66
C PHE A 186 2.69 -5.38 26.85
N VAL A 187 1.40 -5.16 26.55
CA VAL A 187 0.63 -6.27 25.97
C VAL A 187 0.82 -6.07 24.48
N LEU A 188 1.96 -6.61 24.02
CA LEU A 188 2.06 -7.07 22.66
C LEU A 188 0.88 -8.04 22.50
N ALA A 189 -0.06 -7.75 21.60
CA ALA A 189 -0.94 -8.79 21.08
C ALA A 189 -0.05 -9.73 20.26
N ALA A 190 0.72 -10.55 20.97
CA ALA A 190 1.63 -11.57 20.46
C ALA A 190 1.66 -12.69 21.50
N ALA A 191 0.55 -13.43 21.57
CA ALA A 191 0.46 -14.73 22.19
C ALA A 191 -0.86 -15.38 21.75
N LEU A 192 -0.88 -15.85 20.52
CA LEU A 192 -1.63 -17.05 20.18
C LEU A 192 -0.62 -18.09 19.70
N THR A 193 0.26 -18.52 20.61
CA THR A 193 1.06 -19.74 20.39
C THR A 193 0.17 -20.92 20.72
N ILE A 194 -0.61 -21.34 19.72
CA ILE A 194 -1.10 -22.71 19.67
C ILE A 194 0.11 -23.53 19.21
N ALA A 195 0.52 -24.52 20.02
CA ALA A 195 1.45 -25.54 19.57
C ALA A 195 0.77 -26.30 18.42
N THR A 196 1.14 -25.99 17.19
CA THR A 196 0.74 -26.76 16.02
C THR A 196 1.71 -27.93 15.86
N PRO A 197 1.23 -29.13 15.46
CA PRO A 197 2.15 -30.15 14.96
C PRO A 197 2.90 -29.57 13.75
N ALA A 198 4.12 -30.02 13.53
CA ALA A 198 4.93 -29.58 12.40
C ALA A 198 4.23 -29.97 11.08
N PHE A 199 3.56 -28.99 10.47
CA PHE A 199 3.19 -29.01 9.06
C PHE A 199 4.39 -28.42 8.29
N SER A 200 4.73 -28.99 7.13
CA SER A 200 5.61 -28.30 6.20
C SER A 200 4.96 -26.97 5.86
N ASN A 201 5.61 -25.85 6.14
CA ASN A 201 5.05 -24.56 5.75
C ASN A 201 5.14 -24.45 4.21
N PRO A 202 4.09 -23.96 3.54
CA PRO A 202 4.20 -23.57 2.15
C PRO A 202 5.33 -22.56 1.98
N LEU A 203 6.16 -22.74 0.94
CA LEU A 203 7.28 -21.85 0.67
C LEU A 203 6.78 -20.65 -0.15
N GLU A 204 7.10 -19.44 0.31
CA GLU A 204 6.69 -18.22 -0.38
C GLU A 204 7.80 -17.80 -1.36
N ILE A 205 7.40 -17.40 -2.56
CA ILE A 205 8.33 -16.90 -3.57
C ILE A 205 8.92 -15.56 -3.10
N ASP A 206 10.24 -15.50 -3.01
CA ASP A 206 10.99 -14.27 -2.86
C ASP A 206 10.99 -13.53 -4.21
N SER A 207 10.01 -12.64 -4.38
CA SER A 207 9.82 -11.88 -5.62
C SER A 207 10.98 -10.93 -5.94
N VAL A 208 11.86 -10.62 -4.97
CA VAL A 208 13.04 -9.75 -5.18
C VAL A 208 14.14 -10.50 -5.91
N ASN A 209 14.33 -11.78 -5.57
CA ASN A 209 15.35 -12.64 -6.17
C ASN A 209 14.80 -13.59 -7.25
N SER A 210 13.53 -13.41 -7.62
CA SER A 210 12.83 -14.16 -8.65
C SER A 210 12.45 -13.26 -9.82
N LYS A 211 12.25 -13.84 -10.99
CA LYS A 211 11.82 -13.10 -12.19
C LYS A 211 10.65 -13.80 -12.86
N ALA A 212 9.67 -13.01 -13.30
CA ALA A 212 8.58 -13.44 -14.15
C ALA A 212 8.60 -12.62 -15.44
N GLU A 213 9.09 -13.22 -16.50
CA GLU A 213 9.37 -12.59 -17.79
C GLU A 213 8.39 -13.09 -18.85
N PHE A 214 8.02 -12.22 -19.77
CA PHE A 214 7.25 -12.53 -20.96
C PHE A 214 7.95 -11.94 -22.18
N SER A 215 7.68 -12.49 -23.36
CA SER A 215 8.29 -12.03 -24.60
C SER A 215 7.33 -12.11 -25.77
N GLY A 216 7.69 -11.49 -26.88
CA GLY A 216 6.92 -11.55 -28.11
C GLY A 216 7.59 -10.75 -29.21
N THR A 217 6.83 -10.50 -30.29
CA THR A 217 7.26 -9.58 -31.35
C THR A 217 6.26 -8.43 -31.49
N HIS A 218 6.76 -7.24 -31.81
CA HIS A 218 5.97 -6.08 -32.22
C HIS A 218 6.49 -5.55 -33.57
N ALA A 219 5.65 -5.57 -34.60
CA ALA A 219 6.01 -5.22 -35.98
C ALA A 219 7.28 -5.96 -36.47
N GLY A 220 7.41 -7.25 -36.10
CA GLY A 220 8.57 -8.09 -36.43
C GLY A 220 9.79 -7.92 -35.51
N ASN A 221 9.81 -6.95 -34.60
CA ASN A 221 10.91 -6.75 -33.64
C ASN A 221 10.62 -7.50 -32.34
N VAL A 222 11.63 -8.21 -31.81
CA VAL A 222 11.49 -8.90 -30.52
C VAL A 222 11.39 -7.89 -29.38
N PHE A 223 10.49 -8.13 -28.43
CA PHE A 223 10.47 -7.44 -27.15
C PHE A 223 10.51 -8.46 -26.01
N THR A 224 11.00 -8.00 -24.87
CA THR A 224 10.93 -8.70 -23.59
C THR A 224 10.25 -7.80 -22.58
N GLY A 225 9.53 -8.38 -21.64
CA GLY A 225 8.97 -7.68 -20.51
C GLY A 225 8.97 -8.55 -19.26
N GLN A 226 8.65 -7.94 -18.13
CA GLN A 226 8.60 -8.59 -16.84
C GLN A 226 7.48 -8.01 -15.98
N PHE A 227 7.02 -8.80 -15.02
CA PHE A 227 6.16 -8.30 -13.93
C PHE A 227 7.05 -7.91 -12.75
N ASN A 228 7.06 -6.62 -12.40
CA ASN A 228 7.87 -6.11 -11.29
C ASN A 228 7.25 -6.40 -9.91
N GLU A 229 5.94 -6.65 -9.86
CA GLU A 229 5.24 -6.96 -8.61
C GLU A 229 4.37 -8.20 -8.79
N TRP A 230 4.82 -9.29 -8.18
CA TRP A 230 4.12 -10.56 -8.15
C TRP A 230 4.51 -11.33 -6.89
N ASN A 231 3.69 -12.30 -6.52
CA ASN A 231 3.97 -13.24 -5.46
C ASN A 231 3.51 -14.64 -5.87
N GLY A 232 3.94 -15.64 -5.11
CA GLY A 232 3.45 -16.98 -5.29
C GLY A 232 3.87 -17.88 -4.14
N THR A 233 3.24 -19.04 -4.09
CA THR A 233 3.35 -19.98 -2.99
C THR A 233 3.51 -21.38 -3.58
N ILE A 234 4.50 -22.13 -3.11
CA ILE A 234 4.79 -23.50 -3.55
C ILE A 234 4.78 -24.43 -2.35
N ASP A 235 3.91 -25.42 -2.40
CA ASP A 235 3.82 -26.51 -1.44
C ASP A 235 3.70 -27.83 -2.20
N LEU A 236 4.83 -28.51 -2.37
CA LEU A 236 4.90 -29.76 -3.13
C LEU A 236 4.23 -30.92 -2.39
N GLU A 237 4.16 -30.88 -1.05
CA GLU A 237 3.56 -31.95 -0.24
C GLU A 237 2.03 -31.92 -0.38
N ASN A 238 1.45 -30.72 -0.29
CA ASN A 238 0.01 -30.51 -0.48
C ASN A 238 -0.39 -30.29 -1.94
N LYS A 239 0.57 -30.35 -2.88
CA LYS A 239 0.36 -30.17 -4.33
C LYS A 239 -0.27 -28.82 -4.67
N ILE A 240 0.19 -27.76 -4.02
CA ILE A 240 -0.29 -26.39 -4.22
C ILE A 240 0.82 -25.58 -4.89
N VAL A 241 0.49 -24.97 -6.02
CA VAL A 241 1.27 -23.91 -6.67
C VAL A 241 0.30 -22.77 -6.98
N LYS A 242 0.58 -21.60 -6.42
CA LYS A 242 -0.21 -20.38 -6.65
C LYS A 242 0.70 -19.25 -7.05
N ALA A 243 0.20 -18.38 -7.92
CA ALA A 243 0.88 -17.13 -8.25
C ALA A 243 -0.14 -16.02 -8.50
N SER A 244 0.24 -14.80 -8.15
CA SER A 244 -0.56 -13.60 -8.38
C SER A 244 0.34 -12.49 -8.87
N PHE A 245 0.00 -11.93 -10.03
CA PHE A 245 0.78 -10.91 -10.74
C PHE A 245 -0.01 -9.63 -10.78
N LYS A 246 0.55 -8.52 -10.29
CA LYS A 246 -0.07 -7.20 -10.47
C LYS A 246 0.07 -6.79 -11.91
N THR A 247 -1.04 -6.74 -12.64
CA THR A 247 -1.04 -6.50 -14.09
C THR A 247 -0.44 -5.16 -14.48
N LYS A 248 -0.61 -4.14 -13.62
CA LYS A 248 -0.02 -2.80 -13.80
C LYS A 248 1.51 -2.78 -13.69
N SER A 249 2.10 -3.78 -13.04
CA SER A 249 3.56 -3.87 -12.87
C SER A 249 4.29 -4.44 -14.08
N ALA A 250 3.55 -4.87 -15.11
CA ALA A 250 4.10 -5.32 -16.37
C ALA A 250 4.85 -4.17 -17.05
N SER A 251 6.11 -4.42 -17.42
CA SER A 251 6.96 -3.46 -18.12
C SER A 251 7.82 -4.18 -19.14
N THR A 252 8.05 -3.52 -20.28
CA THR A 252 8.94 -3.91 -21.37
C THR A 252 10.16 -2.99 -21.48
N GLU A 253 10.33 -2.09 -20.50
CA GLU A 253 11.29 -0.98 -20.52
C GLU A 253 11.11 0.00 -21.70
N ASN A 254 10.04 -0.17 -22.49
CA ASN A 254 9.65 0.71 -23.57
C ASN A 254 8.43 1.54 -23.15
N PRO A 255 8.57 2.86 -22.93
CA PRO A 255 7.46 3.72 -22.47
C PRO A 255 6.23 3.70 -23.37
N MET A 256 6.39 3.43 -24.67
CA MET A 256 5.26 3.34 -25.60
C MET A 256 4.43 2.09 -25.35
N TYR A 257 5.06 0.94 -25.13
CA TYR A 257 4.36 -0.31 -24.86
C TYR A 257 3.84 -0.33 -23.42
N ASP A 258 4.64 0.15 -22.47
CA ASP A 258 4.26 0.20 -21.06
C ASP A 258 3.05 1.13 -20.82
N GLY A 259 2.90 2.16 -21.67
CA GLY A 259 1.71 3.01 -21.68
C GLY A 259 0.44 2.31 -22.15
N THR A 260 0.53 1.25 -22.97
CA THR A 260 -0.63 0.52 -23.52
C THR A 260 -1.02 -0.69 -22.68
N LEU A 261 -0.07 -1.39 -22.05
CA LEU A 261 -0.32 -2.57 -21.22
C LEU A 261 -1.44 -2.41 -20.17
N PRO A 262 -1.52 -1.32 -19.38
CA PRO A 262 -2.56 -1.18 -18.36
C PRO A 262 -3.94 -0.78 -18.91
N THR A 263 -4.05 -0.42 -20.20
CA THR A 263 -5.28 0.09 -20.80
C THR A 263 -6.38 -0.98 -20.96
N PRO A 264 -7.65 -0.60 -21.13
CA PRO A 264 -8.78 -1.56 -21.23
C PRO A 264 -8.64 -2.63 -22.32
N ASP A 265 -8.01 -2.28 -23.44
CA ASP A 265 -7.82 -3.23 -24.54
C ASP A 265 -6.77 -4.31 -24.20
N TRP A 266 -5.80 -3.99 -23.34
CA TRP A 266 -4.76 -4.90 -22.89
C TRP A 266 -5.15 -5.54 -21.56
N PHE A 267 -4.37 -5.36 -20.49
CA PHE A 267 -4.65 -6.00 -19.21
C PHE A 267 -5.86 -5.42 -18.49
N ASN A 268 -6.31 -4.21 -18.87
CA ASN A 268 -7.36 -3.47 -18.16
C ASN A 268 -7.06 -3.44 -16.64
N ALA A 269 -5.85 -3.00 -16.29
CA ALA A 269 -5.29 -3.15 -14.95
C ALA A 269 -6.08 -2.39 -13.87
N GLN A 270 -6.96 -1.47 -14.28
CA GLN A 270 -7.86 -0.76 -13.38
C GLN A 270 -9.00 -1.67 -12.89
N GLU A 271 -9.61 -2.46 -13.77
CA GLU A 271 -10.72 -3.37 -13.44
C GLU A 271 -10.20 -4.75 -12.99
N PHE A 272 -9.08 -5.18 -13.56
CA PHE A 272 -8.46 -6.47 -13.31
C PHE A 272 -7.01 -6.27 -12.81
N PRO A 273 -6.83 -5.88 -11.55
CA PRO A 273 -5.51 -5.55 -11.00
C PRO A 273 -4.58 -6.75 -10.87
N LEU A 274 -5.13 -7.97 -10.89
CA LEU A 274 -4.38 -9.20 -10.71
C LEU A 274 -4.64 -10.16 -11.88
N ALA A 275 -3.58 -10.79 -12.36
CA ALA A 275 -3.64 -12.07 -13.07
C ALA A 275 -3.22 -13.17 -12.09
N THR A 276 -3.92 -14.30 -12.06
CA THR A 276 -3.69 -15.34 -11.06
C THR A 276 -3.53 -16.71 -11.70
N PHE A 277 -2.70 -17.53 -11.08
CA PHE A 277 -2.60 -18.95 -11.38
C PHE A 277 -2.86 -19.75 -10.10
N GLU A 278 -3.66 -20.79 -10.20
CA GLU A 278 -3.90 -21.75 -9.12
C GLU A 278 -3.86 -23.18 -9.65
N SER A 279 -2.99 -24.01 -9.09
CA SER A 279 -2.85 -25.42 -9.46
C SER A 279 -4.09 -26.23 -9.08
N THR A 280 -4.51 -27.10 -9.98
CA THR A 280 -5.47 -28.18 -9.72
C THR A 280 -4.78 -29.53 -9.50
N ASN A 281 -3.58 -29.70 -10.04
CA ASN A 281 -2.75 -30.89 -9.82
C ASN A 281 -1.26 -30.54 -9.90
N VAL A 282 -0.46 -31.22 -9.09
CA VAL A 282 1.01 -31.18 -9.14
C VAL A 282 1.49 -32.62 -9.06
N GLU A 283 2.16 -33.08 -10.11
CA GLU A 283 2.66 -34.45 -10.22
C GLU A 283 4.15 -34.44 -10.50
N GLU A 284 4.92 -35.17 -9.69
CA GLU A 284 6.35 -35.35 -9.93
C GLU A 284 6.54 -36.34 -11.08
N LEU A 285 7.27 -35.92 -12.11
CA LEU A 285 7.59 -36.78 -13.25
C LEU A 285 8.89 -37.55 -12.98
N SER A 286 10.03 -36.88 -13.08
CA SER A 286 11.37 -37.40 -12.79
C SER A 286 12.39 -36.26 -12.71
N ASN A 287 13.57 -36.50 -12.14
CA ASN A 287 14.68 -35.53 -12.10
C ASN A 287 14.28 -34.14 -11.56
N ASN A 288 13.53 -34.09 -10.46
CA ASN A 288 13.01 -32.83 -9.88
C ASN A 288 12.16 -31.98 -10.85
N THR A 289 11.59 -32.60 -11.89
CA THR A 289 10.61 -31.98 -12.78
C THR A 289 9.20 -32.36 -12.32
N TYR A 290 8.36 -31.35 -12.13
CA TYR A 290 6.96 -31.49 -11.75
C TYR A 290 6.07 -31.02 -12.90
N GLN A 291 5.11 -31.83 -13.30
CA GLN A 291 4.01 -31.39 -14.15
C GLN A 291 2.99 -30.67 -13.27
N VAL A 292 2.78 -29.39 -13.57
CA VAL A 292 1.80 -28.56 -12.88
C VAL A 292 0.66 -28.31 -13.85
N THR A 293 -0.56 -28.58 -13.41
CA THR A 293 -1.78 -28.24 -14.14
C THR A 293 -2.64 -27.37 -13.25
N GLY A 294 -3.22 -26.31 -13.81
CA GLY A 294 -4.03 -25.37 -13.06
C GLY A 294 -4.81 -24.44 -13.96
N ASN A 295 -5.34 -23.40 -13.36
CA ASN A 295 -6.13 -22.38 -14.03
C ASN A 295 -5.38 -21.06 -14.02
N LEU A 296 -5.11 -20.51 -15.21
CA LEU A 296 -4.62 -19.16 -15.39
C LEU A 296 -5.83 -18.24 -15.64
N THR A 297 -5.96 -17.20 -14.83
CA THR A 297 -6.98 -16.18 -14.96
C THR A 297 -6.33 -14.85 -15.30
N ILE A 298 -6.70 -14.27 -16.44
CA ILE A 298 -6.32 -12.92 -16.84
C ILE A 298 -7.61 -12.20 -17.25
N LYS A 299 -7.81 -11.00 -16.69
CA LYS A 299 -9.08 -10.27 -16.76
C LYS A 299 -10.25 -11.11 -16.20
N ASP A 300 -11.33 -11.23 -16.95
CA ASP A 300 -12.52 -12.02 -16.65
C ASP A 300 -12.44 -13.46 -17.19
N THR A 301 -11.29 -13.85 -17.76
CA THR A 301 -11.17 -15.08 -18.52
C THR A 301 -10.21 -16.05 -17.82
N THR A 302 -10.74 -17.23 -17.48
CA THR A 302 -9.98 -18.33 -16.90
C THR A 302 -9.81 -19.45 -17.92
N LYS A 303 -8.58 -19.94 -18.11
CA LYS A 303 -8.28 -21.08 -18.98
C LYS A 303 -7.39 -22.08 -18.23
N PRO A 304 -7.52 -23.38 -18.53
CA PRO A 304 -6.58 -24.37 -18.05
C PRO A 304 -5.20 -24.13 -18.66
N LEU A 305 -4.16 -24.29 -17.85
CA LEU A 305 -2.77 -24.19 -18.25
C LEU A 305 -2.00 -25.37 -17.63
N SER A 306 -1.14 -25.99 -18.43
CA SER A 306 -0.23 -27.03 -17.96
C SER A 306 1.20 -26.71 -18.39
N PHE A 307 2.14 -26.85 -17.46
CA PHE A 307 3.56 -26.62 -17.71
C PHE A 307 4.42 -27.53 -16.85
N ASN A 308 5.69 -27.66 -17.24
CA ASN A 308 6.69 -28.34 -16.45
C ASN A 308 7.47 -27.33 -15.61
N MET A 309 7.54 -27.58 -14.31
CA MET A 309 8.34 -26.83 -13.35
C MET A 309 9.57 -27.66 -12.99
N ASN A 310 10.76 -27.13 -13.23
CA ASN A 310 12.03 -27.77 -12.93
C ASN A 310 12.64 -27.18 -11.66
N ILE A 311 12.99 -28.03 -10.70
CA ILE A 311 13.64 -27.61 -9.46
C ILE A 311 15.13 -27.95 -9.55
N SER A 312 15.96 -26.91 -9.59
CA SER A 312 17.42 -27.03 -9.68
C SER A 312 18.08 -27.23 -8.32
N GLU A 313 17.51 -26.63 -7.26
CA GLU A 313 18.03 -26.75 -5.89
C GLU A 313 16.85 -26.95 -4.92
N LYS A 314 16.98 -27.92 -4.00
CA LYS A 314 15.96 -28.25 -3.00
C LYS A 314 16.61 -28.46 -1.64
N SER A 315 16.17 -27.70 -0.65
CA SER A 315 16.54 -27.85 0.76
C SER A 315 15.28 -27.98 1.62
N SER A 316 15.42 -28.16 2.93
CA SER A 316 14.24 -28.33 3.81
C SER A 316 13.31 -27.11 3.83
N ASN A 317 13.85 -25.91 3.59
CA ASN A 317 13.12 -24.64 3.72
C ASN A 317 13.35 -23.73 2.50
N SER A 318 13.83 -24.25 1.37
CA SER A 318 13.99 -23.43 0.17
C SER A 318 13.99 -24.27 -1.09
N LEU A 319 13.37 -23.73 -2.13
CA LEU A 319 13.34 -24.25 -3.49
C LEU A 319 13.83 -23.19 -4.47
N LYS A 320 14.65 -23.61 -5.43
CA LYS A 320 15.00 -22.80 -6.59
C LYS A 320 14.71 -23.57 -7.86
N GLY A 321 14.08 -22.90 -8.81
CA GLY A 321 13.65 -23.55 -10.04
C GLY A 321 13.25 -22.59 -11.13
N SER A 322 12.75 -23.18 -12.21
CA SER A 322 12.22 -22.45 -13.35
C SER A 322 11.06 -23.18 -14.00
N LEU A 323 10.24 -22.42 -14.72
CA LEU A 323 9.16 -22.94 -15.54
C LEU A 323 9.05 -22.08 -16.80
N LYS A 324 8.54 -22.69 -17.86
CA LYS A 324 8.21 -22.00 -19.11
C LYS A 324 6.88 -22.50 -19.65
N PHE A 325 6.12 -21.59 -20.24
CA PHE A 325 4.93 -21.92 -21.00
C PHE A 325 4.66 -20.85 -22.05
N THR A 326 3.77 -21.14 -22.99
CA THR A 326 3.30 -20.17 -23.97
C THR A 326 1.80 -20.02 -23.81
N MET A 327 1.32 -18.79 -23.81
CA MET A 327 -0.11 -18.48 -23.82
C MET A 327 -0.49 -17.72 -25.09
N ASN A 328 -1.70 -17.93 -25.58
CA ASN A 328 -2.28 -17.12 -26.64
C ASN A 328 -2.95 -15.89 -26.00
N ARG A 329 -2.48 -14.68 -26.35
CA ARG A 329 -3.01 -13.43 -25.75
C ARG A 329 -4.47 -13.14 -26.13
N LEU A 330 -4.91 -13.59 -27.31
CA LEU A 330 -6.27 -13.35 -27.81
C LEU A 330 -7.29 -14.19 -27.04
N ASP A 331 -6.89 -15.36 -26.53
CA ASP A 331 -7.75 -16.21 -25.68
C ASP A 331 -8.19 -15.49 -24.39
N TYR A 332 -7.43 -14.48 -23.96
CA TYR A 332 -7.70 -13.65 -22.78
C TYR A 332 -8.15 -12.24 -23.14
N LYS A 333 -8.51 -11.99 -24.40
CA LYS A 333 -8.96 -10.67 -24.89
C LYS A 333 -7.93 -9.55 -24.63
N ILE A 334 -6.65 -9.85 -24.85
CA ILE A 334 -5.55 -8.90 -24.70
C ILE A 334 -5.17 -8.37 -26.08
N GLY A 335 -5.38 -7.07 -26.30
CA GLY A 335 -5.08 -6.35 -27.53
C GLY A 335 -6.05 -6.66 -28.68
N THR A 336 -7.25 -7.17 -28.40
CA THR A 336 -8.20 -7.62 -29.44
C THR A 336 -8.88 -6.49 -30.19
N SER A 337 -8.99 -5.29 -29.62
CA SER A 337 -9.63 -4.15 -30.30
C SER A 337 -8.63 -3.45 -31.22
N SER A 338 -7.37 -3.33 -30.79
CA SER A 338 -6.31 -2.65 -31.55
C SER A 338 -5.61 -3.59 -32.55
N ASP A 339 -5.50 -4.88 -32.24
CA ASP A 339 -4.80 -5.87 -33.08
C ASP A 339 -5.48 -7.27 -33.00
N PRO A 340 -6.70 -7.39 -33.55
CA PRO A 340 -7.48 -8.64 -33.51
C PRO A 340 -6.86 -9.80 -34.30
N THR A 341 -6.04 -9.50 -35.31
CA THR A 341 -5.44 -10.52 -36.20
C THR A 341 -4.02 -10.92 -35.77
N GLY A 342 -3.41 -10.20 -34.82
CA GLY A 342 -2.04 -10.45 -34.39
C GLY A 342 -0.99 -10.04 -35.41
N GLU A 343 -1.32 -9.08 -36.28
CA GLU A 343 -0.40 -8.56 -37.30
C GLU A 343 0.71 -7.71 -36.68
N TRP A 344 0.40 -7.01 -35.59
CA TRP A 344 1.33 -6.10 -34.94
C TRP A 344 2.03 -6.76 -33.77
N VAL A 345 1.30 -7.43 -32.88
CA VAL A 345 1.87 -8.11 -31.73
C VAL A 345 1.65 -9.61 -31.85
N SER A 346 2.70 -10.41 -31.63
CA SER A 346 2.60 -11.87 -31.65
C SER A 346 1.43 -12.38 -30.81
N ILE A 347 0.71 -13.36 -31.35
CA ILE A 347 -0.44 -13.99 -30.66
C ILE A 347 0.08 -14.84 -29.50
N ASP A 348 1.11 -15.62 -29.77
CA ASP A 348 1.79 -16.43 -28.78
C ASP A 348 2.75 -15.57 -27.96
N ILE A 349 2.59 -15.64 -26.64
CA ILE A 349 3.39 -14.96 -25.64
C ILE A 349 4.08 -16.02 -24.80
N PRO A 350 5.38 -16.30 -25.05
CA PRO A 350 6.19 -17.11 -24.17
C PRO A 350 6.38 -16.41 -22.83
N VAL A 351 6.20 -17.16 -21.76
CA VAL A 351 6.39 -16.76 -20.38
C VAL A 351 7.44 -17.67 -19.74
N GLU A 352 8.40 -17.07 -19.07
CA GLU A 352 9.44 -17.75 -18.32
C GLU A 352 9.48 -17.21 -16.89
N VAL A 353 9.48 -18.11 -15.92
CA VAL A 353 9.61 -17.73 -14.50
C VAL A 353 10.81 -18.46 -13.94
N THR A 354 11.72 -17.71 -13.31
CA THR A 354 12.78 -18.23 -12.46
C THR A 354 12.46 -17.82 -11.03
N PHE A 355 12.46 -18.77 -10.11
CA PHE A 355 11.99 -18.51 -8.76
C PHE A 355 12.93 -19.05 -7.69
N ILE A 356 12.94 -18.34 -6.56
CA ILE A 356 13.46 -18.79 -5.29
C ILE A 356 12.29 -18.69 -4.30
N ALA A 357 11.95 -19.78 -3.63
CA ALA A 357 10.94 -19.83 -2.60
C ALA A 357 11.57 -20.25 -1.26
N GLN A 358 11.14 -19.66 -0.15
CA GLN A 358 11.69 -19.90 1.19
C GLN A 358 10.66 -19.69 2.31
#